data_AF-K9FQ95-F1
#
_entry.id   AF-K9FQ95-F1
#
_cell.length_a   1.000
_cell.length_b   1.000
_cell.length_c   1.000
_cell.angle_alpha   90.00
_cell.angle_beta   90.00
_cell.angle_gamma   90.00
#
_symmetry.space_group_name_H-M   'P 1'
#
loop_
_entity.id
_entity.type
_entity.pdbx_description
1 polymer ?
#
loop_
_entity_poly.entity_id
_entity_poly.type
_entity_poly.pdbx_seq_one_letter_code
_entity_poly.pdbx_strand_id
1 'polypeptide(L)'
;MFESVKRVTKSTDADWTISQDSVGERFKEGQEDMKVRNWNVFTKMLCSQIFFVNRDGEYESRISLDNEMVGLLVEDLDEATAVGIRMAENNEVSFSH
;
A
#
# COMPACT_ATOMS: atom_id res chain seq x y z
N MET A 1 2.87 5.39 -0.06
CA MET A 1 3.19 4.89 -1.42
C MET A 1 2.88 5.91 -2.51
N PHE A 2 1.64 6.36 -2.73
CA PHE A 2 1.31 7.28 -3.84
C PHE A 2 2.15 8.57 -3.90
N GLU A 3 2.39 9.21 -2.74
CA GLU A 3 3.28 10.38 -2.68
C GLU A 3 4.73 10.10 -3.11
N SER A 4 5.23 8.90 -2.82
CA SER A 4 6.58 8.47 -3.25
C SER A 4 6.64 8.32 -4.76
N VAL A 5 5.62 7.71 -5.37
CA VAL A 5 5.49 7.61 -6.84
C VAL A 5 5.55 8.99 -7.49
N LYS A 6 4.80 9.97 -6.96
CA LYS A 6 4.85 11.35 -7.44
C LYS A 6 6.24 11.97 -7.35
N ARG A 7 6.93 11.83 -6.21
CA ARG A 7 8.30 12.34 -6.04
C ARG A 7 9.30 11.71 -7.01
N VAL A 8 9.28 10.38 -7.13
CA VAL A 8 10.21 9.62 -8.00
C VAL A 8 9.98 9.94 -9.48
N THR A 9 8.71 9.99 -9.91
CA THR A 9 8.35 10.26 -11.32
C THR A 9 8.29 11.74 -11.64
N LYS A 10 8.41 12.62 -10.65
CA LYS A 10 8.17 14.06 -10.75
C LYS A 10 6.78 14.40 -11.31
N SER A 11 5.80 13.53 -11.06
CA SER A 11 4.40 13.75 -11.45
C SER A 11 3.64 14.48 -10.34
N THR A 12 2.49 15.01 -10.71
CA THR A 12 1.56 15.74 -9.86
C THR A 12 0.17 15.11 -9.92
N ASP A 13 -0.74 15.50 -9.05
CA ASP A 13 -2.12 14.96 -9.06
C ASP A 13 -2.84 15.18 -10.41
N ALA A 14 -2.44 16.20 -11.19
CA ALA A 14 -3.00 16.46 -12.52
C ALA A 14 -2.63 15.39 -13.56
N ASP A 15 -1.56 14.63 -13.32
CA ASP A 15 -1.10 13.55 -14.19
C ASP A 15 -1.82 12.21 -13.92
N TRP A 16 -2.71 12.16 -12.92
CA TRP A 16 -3.37 10.94 -12.47
C TRP A 16 -4.90 11.07 -12.45
N THR A 17 -5.59 10.01 -12.85
CA THR A 17 -7.02 9.86 -12.58
C THR A 17 -7.22 9.32 -11.18
N ILE A 18 -7.62 10.18 -10.24
CA ILE A 18 -7.80 9.84 -8.83
C ILE A 18 -9.29 9.65 -8.54
N SER A 19 -9.66 8.48 -8.01
CA SER A 19 -10.98 8.20 -7.45
C SER A 19 -10.88 7.99 -5.94
N GLN A 20 -11.94 8.35 -5.22
CA GLN A 20 -12.04 8.17 -3.77
C GLN A 20 -13.20 7.22 -3.45
N ASP A 21 -12.93 6.25 -2.59
CA ASP A 21 -13.91 5.27 -2.14
C ASP A 21 -14.01 5.26 -0.62
N SER A 22 -15.19 4.93 -0.09
CA SER A 22 -15.38 4.75 1.33
C SER A 22 -14.65 3.50 1.83
N VAL A 23 -13.82 3.69 2.86
CA VAL A 23 -13.14 2.59 3.56
C VAL A 23 -14.15 1.60 4.15
N GLY A 24 -15.28 2.09 4.66
CA GLY A 24 -16.33 1.26 5.25
C GLY A 24 -17.05 0.39 4.21
N GLU A 25 -17.30 0.93 3.01
CA GLU A 25 -17.93 0.17 1.92
C GLU A 25 -16.98 -0.92 1.40
N ARG A 26 -15.71 -0.57 1.13
CA ARG A 26 -14.68 -1.55 0.73
C ARG A 26 -14.50 -2.67 1.74
N PHE A 27 -14.55 -2.35 3.03
CA PHE A 27 -14.45 -3.35 4.09
C PHE A 27 -15.67 -4.26 4.15
N LYS A 28 -16.88 -3.71 3.96
CA LYS A 28 -18.12 -4.48 3.94
C LYS A 28 -18.19 -5.43 2.73
N GLU A 29 -17.90 -4.93 1.53
CA GLU A 29 -17.83 -5.73 0.30
C GLU A 29 -16.82 -6.87 0.46
N GLY A 30 -15.65 -6.57 1.01
CA GLY A 30 -14.63 -7.53 1.42
C GLY A 30 -15.15 -8.70 2.25
N GLN A 31 -15.90 -8.40 3.31
CA GLN A 31 -16.47 -9.40 4.21
C GLN A 31 -17.56 -10.25 3.56
N GLU A 32 -18.36 -9.67 2.67
CA GLU A 32 -19.39 -10.41 1.92
C GLU A 32 -18.73 -11.39 0.94
N ASP A 33 -17.65 -10.98 0.30
CA ASP A 33 -16.91 -11.78 -0.69
C ASP A 33 -16.04 -12.89 -0.09
N MET A 34 -15.68 -12.80 1.20
CA MET A 34 -15.10 -13.92 1.94
C MET A 34 -16.00 -15.15 1.92
N LYS A 35 -17.33 -14.96 1.90
CA LYS A 35 -18.30 -16.07 1.91
C LYS A 35 -18.27 -16.88 0.61
N VAL A 36 -17.80 -16.29 -0.48
CA VAL A 36 -17.70 -16.92 -1.80
C VAL A 36 -16.25 -17.22 -2.21
N ARG A 37 -15.29 -17.09 -1.28
CA ARG A 37 -13.84 -17.33 -1.49
C ARG A 37 -13.23 -16.50 -2.63
N ASN A 38 -13.70 -15.27 -2.81
CA ASN A 38 -13.11 -14.33 -3.76
C ASN A 38 -11.88 -13.62 -3.13
N TRP A 39 -10.70 -14.20 -3.29
CA TRP A 39 -9.45 -13.72 -2.67
C TRP A 39 -8.99 -12.33 -3.15
N ASN A 40 -9.37 -11.95 -4.36
CA ASN A 40 -9.03 -10.63 -4.92
C ASN A 40 -9.71 -9.51 -4.13
N VAL A 41 -10.95 -9.74 -3.70
CA VAL A 41 -11.73 -8.75 -2.93
C VAL A 41 -11.42 -8.85 -1.44
N PHE A 42 -11.06 -10.04 -0.95
CA PHE A 42 -10.51 -10.19 0.40
C PHE A 42 -9.23 -9.38 0.61
N THR A 43 -8.32 -9.37 -0.36
CA THR A 43 -7.07 -8.57 -0.26
C THR A 43 -7.38 -7.06 -0.18
N LYS A 44 -8.39 -6.58 -0.92
CA LYS A 44 -8.86 -5.18 -0.80
C LYS A 44 -9.40 -4.88 0.59
N MET A 45 -10.11 -5.82 1.21
CA MET A 45 -10.58 -5.70 2.59
C MET A 45 -9.42 -5.49 3.57
N LEU A 46 -8.37 -6.31 3.47
CA LEU A 46 -7.20 -6.22 4.34
C LEU A 46 -6.47 -4.87 4.16
N CYS A 47 -6.24 -4.45 2.92
CA CYS A 47 -5.64 -3.15 2.63
C CYS A 47 -6.49 -1.98 3.15
N SER A 48 -7.81 -2.11 3.23
CA SER A 48 -8.69 -1.05 3.76
C SER A 48 -8.53 -0.84 5.28
N GLN A 49 -8.09 -1.86 6.02
CA GLN A 49 -8.02 -1.80 7.49
C GLN A 49 -7.11 -0.68 8.02
N ILE A 50 -5.99 -0.41 7.33
CA ILE A 50 -5.04 0.63 7.75
C ILE A 50 -5.59 2.05 7.64
N PHE A 51 -6.66 2.25 6.85
CA PHE A 51 -7.28 3.56 6.63
C PHE A 51 -8.42 3.87 7.62
N PHE A 52 -8.78 2.95 8.52
CA PHE A 52 -9.71 3.26 9.60
C PHE A 52 -9.04 4.18 10.63
N VAL A 53 -9.85 5.05 11.26
CA VAL A 53 -9.39 6.05 12.25
C VAL A 53 -8.62 5.43 13.41
N ASN A 54 -8.95 4.19 13.78
CA ASN A 54 -8.22 3.48 14.83
C ASN A 54 -6.73 3.26 14.49
N ARG A 55 -6.30 3.29 13.22
CA ARG A 55 -4.88 3.11 12.82
C ARG A 55 -4.26 1.83 13.40
N ASP A 56 -5.01 0.73 13.47
CA ASP A 56 -4.53 -0.52 14.06
C ASP A 56 -3.39 -1.19 13.27
N GLY A 57 -3.13 -0.73 12.03
CA GLY A 57 -1.97 -1.14 11.22
C GLY A 57 -0.75 -0.22 11.33
N GLU A 58 -0.83 0.89 12.06
CA GLU A 58 0.28 1.83 12.24
C GLU A 58 1.00 1.51 13.55
N TYR A 59 2.00 0.63 13.46
CA TYR A 59 2.72 0.15 14.63
C TYR A 59 3.71 1.17 15.17
N GLU A 60 4.44 1.88 14.30
CA GLU A 60 5.51 2.80 14.70
C GLU A 60 5.05 3.90 15.68
N SER A 61 3.83 4.41 15.54
CA SER A 61 3.28 5.42 16.46
C SER A 61 2.74 4.84 17.77
N ARG A 62 2.58 3.52 17.87
CA ARG A 62 2.01 2.81 19.03
C ARG A 62 3.04 2.01 19.81
N ILE A 63 3.96 1.35 19.11
CA ILE A 63 4.94 0.40 19.59
C ILE A 63 6.20 0.72 18.79
N SER A 64 7.21 1.30 19.44
CA SER A 64 8.48 1.68 18.79
C SER A 64 8.99 0.58 17.87
N LEU A 65 9.61 0.96 16.75
CA LEU A 65 10.27 -0.01 15.89
C LEU A 65 11.54 -0.54 16.57
N ASP A 66 11.78 -1.84 16.39
CA ASP A 66 12.96 -2.53 16.91
C ASP A 66 14.20 -2.37 16.01
N ASN A 67 14.12 -1.55 14.96
CA ASN A 67 15.19 -1.40 13.96
C ASN A 67 16.54 -1.08 14.60
N GLU A 68 16.58 -0.19 15.58
CA GLU A 68 17.82 0.12 16.31
C GLU A 68 18.34 -1.07 17.11
N MET A 69 17.45 -1.85 17.75
CA MET A 69 17.81 -3.02 18.54
C MET A 69 18.48 -4.11 17.70
N VAL A 70 18.03 -4.29 16.46
CA VAL A 70 18.60 -5.29 15.53
C VAL A 70 19.62 -4.70 14.54
N GLY A 71 19.96 -3.42 14.68
CA GLY A 71 20.94 -2.74 13.83
C GLY A 71 20.48 -2.56 12.37
N LEU A 72 19.17 -2.52 12.13
CA LEU A 72 18.60 -2.24 10.82
C LEU A 72 18.59 -0.73 10.55
N LEU A 73 18.97 -0.35 9.33
CA LEU A 73 18.86 1.02 8.86
C LEU A 73 17.39 1.40 8.63
N VAL A 74 17.10 2.70 8.70
CA VAL A 74 15.80 3.23 8.25
C VAL A 74 15.73 3.15 6.73
N GLU A 75 14.69 2.51 6.21
CA GLU A 75 14.48 2.35 4.78
C GLU A 75 14.00 3.66 4.14
N ASP A 76 14.51 3.98 2.94
CA ASP A 76 13.97 5.05 2.10
C ASP A 76 12.93 4.49 1.13
N LEU A 77 11.67 4.87 1.33
CA LEU A 77 10.57 4.43 0.48
C LEU A 77 10.73 4.93 -0.98
N ASP A 78 11.38 6.07 -1.21
CA ASP A 78 11.59 6.62 -2.55
C ASP A 78 12.60 5.78 -3.34
N GLU A 79 13.64 5.25 -2.67
CA GLU A 79 14.60 4.33 -3.29
C GLU A 79 13.92 3.05 -3.77
N ALA A 80 13.14 2.41 -2.89
CA ALA A 80 12.38 1.20 -3.24
C ALA A 80 11.35 1.45 -4.34
N THR A 81 10.69 2.62 -4.32
CA THR A 81 9.70 3.00 -5.34
C THR A 81 10.35 3.22 -6.71
N ALA A 82 11.54 3.83 -6.75
CA ALA A 82 12.32 3.99 -7.99
C ALA A 82 12.74 2.65 -8.58
N VAL A 83 13.13 1.68 -7.74
CA VAL A 83 13.40 0.30 -8.17
C VAL A 83 12.16 -0.33 -8.80
N GLY A 84 11.00 -0.21 -8.15
CA GLY A 84 9.74 -0.76 -8.65
C GLY A 84 9.31 -0.18 -9.99
N ILE A 85 9.45 1.14 -10.19
CA ILE A 85 9.15 1.80 -11.46
C ILE A 85 10.09 1.32 -12.56
N ARG A 86 11.41 1.29 -12.31
CA ARG A 86 12.40 0.78 -13.28
C ARG A 86 12.06 -0.66 -13.71
N MET A 87 11.72 -1.52 -12.76
CA MET A 87 11.34 -2.90 -13.07
C MET A 87 10.09 -2.96 -13.96
N ALA A 88 9.09 -2.10 -13.71
CA ALA A 88 7.89 -2.02 -14.53
C ALA A 88 8.20 -1.54 -15.97
N GLU A 89 9.03 -0.50 -16.11
CA GLU A 89 9.45 0.03 -17.41
C GLU A 89 10.27 -0.98 -18.23
N ASN A 90 11.07 -1.82 -17.55
CA ASN A 90 11.91 -2.84 -18.17
C ASN A 90 11.18 -4.18 -18.42
N ASN A 91 9.90 -4.31 -18.06
CA ASN A 91 9.16 -5.58 -18.07
C ASN A 91 9.80 -6.68 -17.20
N GLU A 92 10.40 -6.30 -16.07
CA GLU A 92 11.01 -7.20 -15.08
C GLU A 92 10.04 -7.58 -13.95
N VAL A 93 8.82 -7.02 -13.96
CA VAL A 93 7.77 -7.38 -12.99
C VAL A 93 7.16 -8.72 -13.38
N SER A 94 7.39 -9.74 -12.55
CA SER A 94 6.71 -11.03 -12.69
C SER A 94 5.19 -10.84 -12.50
N PHE A 95 4.38 -11.31 -13.44
CA PHE A 95 2.94 -11.39 -13.23
C PHE A 95 2.65 -12.37 -12.09
N SER A 96 2.29 -11.84 -10.91
CA SER A 96 1.66 -12.65 -9.88
C SER A 96 0.21 -12.93 -10.26
N HIS A 97 -0.20 -14.14 -9.92
CA HIS A 97 -1.41 -14.88 -10.30
C HIS A 97 -2.72 -14.18 -9.96
#